data_AF-A0A1F1GMH1-F1
#
_entry.id   AF-A0A1F1GMH1-F1
#
_cell.length_a   1.000
_cell.length_b   1.000
_cell.length_c   1.000
_cell.angle_alpha   90.00
_cell.angle_beta   90.00
_cell.angle_gamma   90.00
#
_symmetry.space_group_name_H-M   'P 1'
#
loop_
_entity.id
_entity.type
_entity.pdbx_description
1 polymer ?
#
loop_
_entity_poly.entity_id
_entity_poly.type
_entity_poly.pdbx_seq_one_letter_code
_entity_poly.pdbx_strand_id
1 'polypeptide(L)'
;MLGSDVVRMLARWGLVAWVVARGDFIAAFALSSCVYGCASSFFGPARFSLLSQLFSDEQRTRVNGTLSMLGDVLFIAGPLIGTAAVLTLGFNTVLLIDGATFLVTMCFVLRFLSLRREPAGEKL
;
A
#
# COMPACT_ATOMS: atom_id res chain seq x y z
N MET A 1 -2.51 -8.36 5.94
CA MET A 1 -1.78 -7.10 5.71
C MET A 1 -0.36 -7.38 5.26
N LEU A 2 0.58 -7.80 6.13
CA LEU A 2 1.99 -7.93 5.75
C LEU A 2 2.27 -8.77 4.48
N GLY A 3 1.68 -9.97 4.36
CA GLY A 3 1.87 -10.79 3.14
C GLY A 3 1.36 -10.11 1.87
N SER A 4 0.21 -9.42 1.96
CA SER A 4 -0.33 -8.63 0.85
C SER A 4 0.57 -7.44 0.50
N ASP A 5 1.10 -6.74 1.51
CA ASP A 5 2.02 -5.62 1.31
C ASP A 5 3.33 -6.06 0.67
N VAL A 6 3.85 -7.24 1.02
CA VAL A 6 5.03 -7.83 0.36
C VAL A 6 4.74 -8.13 -1.10
N VAL A 7 3.63 -8.78 -1.41
CA VAL A 7 3.28 -9.12 -2.80
C VAL A 7 3.06 -7.86 -3.64
N ARG A 8 2.39 -6.84 -3.10
CA ARG A 8 2.21 -5.55 -3.77
C ARG A 8 3.53 -4.84 -4.03
N MET A 9 4.43 -4.83 -3.03
CA MET A 9 5.77 -4.27 -3.16
C MET A 9 6.58 -5.00 -4.25
N LEU A 10 6.57 -6.33 -4.26
CA LEU A 10 7.25 -7.14 -5.28
C LEU A 10 6.67 -6.89 -6.68
N ALA A 11 5.35 -6.76 -6.81
CA ALA A 11 4.71 -6.47 -8.10
C ALA A 11 5.12 -5.10 -8.67
N ARG A 12 5.30 -4.09 -7.81
CA ARG A 12 5.77 -2.75 -8.22
C ARG A 12 7.26 -2.75 -8.55
N TRP A 13 8.10 -3.30 -7.68
CA TRP A 13 9.55 -3.36 -7.93
C TRP A 13 9.92 -4.27 -9.09
N GLY A 14 9.17 -5.35 -9.31
CA GLY A 14 9.32 -6.20 -10.49
C GLY A 14 9.01 -5.43 -11.79
N LEU A 15 7.97 -4.59 -11.78
CA LEU A 15 7.64 -3.72 -12.91
C LEU A 15 8.73 -2.66 -13.14
N VAL A 16 9.20 -1.99 -12.08
CA VAL A 16 10.33 -1.04 -12.15
C VAL A 16 11.55 -1.71 -12.79
N ALA A 17 11.95 -2.89 -12.30
CA ALA A 17 13.09 -3.63 -12.81
C ALA A 17 12.93 -4.00 -14.28
N TRP A 18 11.73 -4.44 -14.68
CA TRP A 18 11.43 -4.75 -16.08
C TRP A 18 11.56 -3.52 -16.98
N VAL A 19 10.89 -2.42 -16.62
CA VAL A 19 10.85 -1.19 -17.43
C VAL A 19 12.26 -0.61 -17.58
N VAL A 20 13.07 -0.60 -16.52
CA VAL A 20 14.46 -0.10 -16.58
C VAL A 20 15.36 -1.00 -17.43
N ALA A 21 15.18 -2.33 -17.40
CA ALA A 21 16.07 -3.26 -18.09
C ALA A 21 15.66 -3.58 -19.55
N ARG A 22 14.36 -3.55 -19.86
CA ARG A 22 13.79 -4.02 -21.13
C ARG A 22 12.94 -2.97 -21.84
N GLY A 23 12.63 -1.84 -21.20
CA GLY A 23 11.72 -0.82 -21.71
C GLY A 23 10.24 -1.13 -21.48
N ASP A 24 9.39 -0.31 -22.09
CA ASP A 24 7.94 -0.36 -21.87
C ASP A 24 7.28 -1.53 -22.59
N PHE A 25 6.53 -2.34 -21.84
CA PHE A 25 5.80 -3.48 -22.39
C PHE A 25 4.43 -3.62 -21.72
N ILE A 26 3.35 -3.50 -22.50
CA ILE A 26 1.98 -3.47 -21.96
C ILE A 26 1.62 -4.71 -21.15
N ALA A 27 2.14 -5.89 -21.53
CA ALA A 27 1.86 -7.12 -20.79
C ALA A 27 2.54 -7.13 -19.40
N ALA A 28 3.69 -6.47 -19.24
CA ALA A 28 4.33 -6.32 -17.94
C ALA A 28 3.49 -5.44 -17.00
N PHE A 29 2.92 -4.35 -17.52
CA PHE A 29 1.98 -3.50 -16.77
C PHE A 29 0.70 -4.26 -16.39
N ALA A 30 0.14 -5.03 -17.31
CA ALA A 30 -1.05 -5.85 -17.06
C ALA A 30 -0.80 -6.91 -15.99
N LEU A 31 0.32 -7.63 -16.08
CA LEU A 31 0.71 -8.64 -15.10
C LEU A 31 0.93 -8.02 -13.71
N SER A 32 1.68 -6.92 -13.63
CA SER A 32 1.90 -6.21 -12.38
C SER A 32 0.59 -5.72 -11.76
N SER A 33 -0.32 -5.16 -12.57
CA SER A 33 -1.64 -4.70 -12.11
C SER A 33 -2.53 -5.84 -11.63
N CYS A 34 -2.51 -6.99 -12.32
CA CYS A 34 -3.25 -8.19 -11.92
C CYS A 34 -2.77 -8.71 -10.57
N VAL A 35 -1.45 -8.92 -10.41
CA VAL A 35 -0.85 -9.38 -9.14
C VAL A 35 -1.14 -8.40 -8.02
N TYR A 36 -0.96 -7.10 -8.29
CA TYR A 36 -1.23 -6.03 -7.33
C TYR A 36 -2.71 -6.01 -6.90
N GLY A 37 -3.65 -6.09 -7.84
CA GLY A 37 -5.08 -6.09 -7.56
C GLY A 37 -5.51 -7.27 -6.70
N CYS A 38 -5.07 -8.48 -7.06
CA CYS A 38 -5.31 -9.70 -6.27
C CYS A 38 -4.79 -9.56 -4.84
N ALA A 39 -3.57 -9.03 -4.66
CA ALA A 39 -3.01 -8.82 -3.34
C ALA A 39 -3.75 -7.71 -2.57
N SER A 40 -4.17 -6.63 -3.24
CA SER A 40 -4.87 -5.50 -2.64
C SER A 40 -6.24 -5.88 -2.07
N SER A 41 -6.92 -6.88 -2.64
CA SER A 41 -8.22 -7.36 -2.13
C SER A 41 -8.16 -7.86 -0.68
N PHE A 42 -7.01 -8.34 -0.22
CA PHE A 42 -6.81 -8.78 1.17
C PHE A 42 -6.66 -7.62 2.16
N PHE A 43 -6.49 -6.39 1.68
CA PHE A 43 -6.24 -5.23 2.55
C PHE A 43 -7.49 -4.79 3.31
N GLY A 44 -8.67 -4.84 2.67
CA GLY A 44 -9.95 -4.47 3.28
C GLY A 44 -10.30 -5.30 4.53
N PRO A 45 -10.40 -6.64 4.42
CA PRO A 45 -10.69 -7.51 5.57
C PRO A 45 -9.65 -7.42 6.68
N ALA A 46 -8.36 -7.35 6.32
CA ALA A 46 -7.28 -7.23 7.28
C ALA A 46 -7.33 -5.90 8.05
N ARG A 47 -7.61 -4.78 7.36
CA ARG A 47 -7.83 -3.47 7.99
C ARG A 47 -9.01 -3.51 8.95
N PHE A 48 -10.13 -4.09 8.54
CA PHE A 48 -11.31 -4.17 9.39
C PHE A 48 -11.02 -4.95 10.69
N SER A 49 -10.39 -6.12 10.59
CA SER A 49 -9.98 -6.92 11.74
C SER A 49 -8.98 -6.20 12.66
N LEU A 50 -8.06 -5.40 12.08
CA LEU A 50 -7.10 -4.62 12.86
C LEU A 50 -7.80 -3.50 13.63
N LEU A 51 -8.68 -2.74 12.97
CA LEU A 51 -9.43 -1.66 13.60
C LEU A 51 -10.33 -2.17 14.72
N SER A 52 -10.91 -3.37 14.58
CA SER A 52 -11.70 -3.97 15.65
C SER A 52 -10.86 -4.34 16.89
N GLN A 53 -9.60 -4.70 16.71
CA GLN A 53 -8.71 -5.01 17.85
C GLN A 53 -8.17 -3.76 18.55
N LEU A 54 -8.09 -2.62 17.85
CA LEU A 54 -7.43 -1.41 18.35
C LEU A 54 -8.38 -0.36 18.96
N PHE A 55 -9.66 -0.37 18.58
CA PHE A 55 -10.60 0.70 18.94
C PHE A 55 -11.92 0.15 19.50
N SER A 56 -12.54 0.91 20.42
CA SER A 56 -13.93 0.66 20.88
C SER A 56 -14.94 0.94 19.76
N ASP A 57 -16.19 0.50 19.92
CA ASP A 57 -17.22 0.68 18.88
C ASP A 57 -17.51 2.15 18.56
N GLU A 58 -17.51 3.03 19.56
CA GLU A 58 -17.69 4.48 19.38
C GLU A 58 -16.50 5.08 18.61
N GLN A 59 -15.28 4.66 18.94
CA GLN A 59 -14.07 5.12 18.27
C GLN A 59 -13.98 4.61 16.83
N ARG A 60 -14.41 3.37 16.55
CA ARG A 60 -14.42 2.78 15.20
C ARG A 60 -15.23 3.60 14.22
N THR A 61 -16.39 4.12 14.65
CA THR A 61 -17.24 4.97 13.79
C THR A 61 -16.50 6.24 13.40
N ARG A 62 -15.87 6.92 14.36
CA ARG A 62 -15.07 8.13 14.11
C ARG A 62 -13.89 7.84 13.18
N VAL A 63 -13.13 6.78 13.45
CA VAL A 63 -11.96 6.39 12.64
C VAL A 63 -12.36 6.03 11.22
N ASN A 64 -13.44 5.26 11.04
CA ASN A 64 -13.94 4.92 9.70
C ASN A 64 -14.40 6.17 8.95
N GLY A 65 -15.12 7.10 9.60
CA GLY A 65 -15.50 8.38 9.00
C GLY A 65 -14.28 9.17 8.50
N THR A 66 -13.23 9.30 9.31
CA THR A 66 -11.99 9.96 8.90
C THR A 66 -11.30 9.25 7.75
N LEU A 67 -11.19 7.92 7.77
CA LEU A 67 -10.55 7.19 6.68
C LEU A 67 -11.37 7.24 5.38
N SER A 68 -12.70 7.29 5.46
CA SER A 68 -13.55 7.48 4.28
C SER A 68 -13.32 8.86 3.67
N MET A 69 -13.33 9.93 4.49
CA MET A 69 -13.04 11.29 4.01
C MET A 69 -11.66 11.40 3.36
N LEU A 70 -10.63 10.79 3.97
CA LEU A 70 -9.30 10.73 3.37
C LEU A 70 -9.31 9.95 2.04
N GLY A 71 -10.04 8.85 1.99
CA GLY A 71 -10.23 8.06 0.76
C GLY A 71 -10.84 8.89 -0.37
N ASP A 72 -11.91 9.63 -0.08
CA ASP A 72 -12.60 10.47 -1.07
C ASP A 72 -11.70 11.60 -1.58
N VAL A 73 -10.97 12.26 -0.68
CA VAL A 73 -9.99 13.29 -1.04
C VAL A 73 -8.89 12.71 -1.93
N LEU A 74 -8.33 11.56 -1.55
CA LEU A 74 -7.27 10.90 -2.33
C LEU A 74 -7.77 10.35 -3.66
N PHE A 75 -9.04 9.95 -3.76
CA PHE A 75 -9.65 9.49 -5.01
C PHE A 75 -9.71 10.60 -6.06
N ILE A 76 -9.90 11.85 -5.62
CA ILE A 76 -9.92 13.03 -6.50
C ILE A 76 -8.50 13.57 -6.70
N ALA A 77 -7.78 13.83 -5.60
CA ALA A 77 -6.45 14.45 -5.64
C ALA A 77 -5.38 13.54 -6.25
N GLY A 78 -5.50 12.22 -6.04
CA GLY A 78 -4.54 11.22 -6.52
C GLY A 78 -4.34 11.26 -8.03
N PRO A 79 -5.39 11.12 -8.86
CA PRO A 79 -5.28 11.24 -10.31
C PRO A 79 -4.76 12.59 -10.78
N LEU A 80 -5.17 13.70 -10.14
CA LEU A 80 -4.69 15.05 -10.44
C LEU A 80 -3.18 15.17 -10.23
N ILE A 81 -2.71 14.82 -9.02
CA ILE A 81 -1.29 14.88 -8.65
C ILE A 81 -0.48 13.89 -9.49
N GLY A 82 -0.98 12.67 -9.67
CA GLY A 82 -0.32 11.63 -10.46
C GLY A 82 -0.15 12.03 -11.92
N THR A 83 -1.20 12.60 -12.54
CA THR A 83 -1.14 13.09 -13.92
C THR A 83 -0.14 14.23 -14.04
N ALA A 84 -0.22 15.24 -13.16
CA ALA A 84 0.72 16.35 -13.16
C ALA A 84 2.16 15.88 -12.96
N ALA A 85 2.40 14.91 -12.08
CA ALA A 85 3.71 14.32 -11.84
C ALA A 85 4.24 13.58 -13.07
N VAL A 86 3.40 12.79 -13.77
CA VAL A 86 3.84 12.08 -14.99
C VAL A 86 4.16 13.07 -16.11
N LEU A 87 3.37 14.14 -16.28
CA LEU A 87 3.61 15.16 -17.29
C LEU A 87 4.88 15.98 -17.03
N THR A 88 5.28 16.15 -15.77
CA THR A 88 6.42 17.00 -15.38
C THR A 88 7.72 16.22 -15.16
N LEU A 89 7.64 15.03 -14.56
CA LEU A 89 8.79 14.21 -14.16
C LEU A 89 9.01 13.00 -15.09
N GLY A 90 8.04 12.70 -15.95
CA GLY A 90 8.03 11.51 -16.79
C GLY A 90 7.55 10.26 -16.05
N PHE A 91 7.08 9.29 -16.83
CA PHE A 91 6.50 8.04 -16.32
C PHE A 91 7.47 7.23 -15.45
N ASN A 92 8.71 7.04 -15.90
CA ASN A 92 9.71 6.23 -15.20
C ASN A 92 10.04 6.78 -13.80
N THR A 93 10.17 8.10 -13.68
CA THR A 93 10.43 8.76 -12.39
C THR A 93 9.26 8.56 -11.43
N VAL A 94 8.03 8.73 -11.90
CA VAL A 94 6.83 8.51 -11.09
C VAL A 94 6.69 7.05 -10.67
N LEU A 95 7.01 6.10 -11.56
CA LEU A 95 7.02 4.68 -11.25
C LEU A 95 8.04 4.33 -10.15
N LEU A 96 9.23 4.95 -10.18
CA LEU A 96 10.23 4.81 -9.12
C LEU A 96 9.75 5.40 -7.80
N ILE A 97 9.10 6.57 -7.83
CA ILE A 97 8.50 7.18 -6.63
C ILE A 97 7.43 6.24 -6.04
N ASP A 98 6.55 5.68 -6.87
CA ASP A 98 5.54 4.71 -6.43
C ASP A 98 6.21 3.49 -5.77
N GLY A 99 7.23 2.90 -6.40
CA GLY A 99 8.02 1.81 -5.80
C GLY A 99 8.66 2.19 -4.45
N ALA A 100 9.18 3.40 -4.33
CA ALA A 100 9.76 3.91 -3.09
C ALA A 100 8.73 4.09 -1.97
N THR A 101 7.51 4.55 -2.28
CA THR A 101 6.43 4.65 -1.27
C THR A 101 6.05 3.29 -0.68
N PHE A 102 6.12 2.21 -1.48
CA PHE A 102 5.94 0.84 -0.98
C PHE A 102 7.06 0.39 -0.05
N LEU A 103 8.32 0.78 -0.30
CA LEU A 103 9.42 0.50 0.62
C LEU A 103 9.22 1.21 1.95
N VAL A 104 8.86 2.50 1.92
CA VAL A 104 8.57 3.28 3.13
C VAL A 104 7.46 2.61 3.94
N THR A 105 6.38 2.18 3.27
CA THR A 105 5.27 1.45 3.90
C THR A 105 5.76 0.15 4.55
N MET A 106 6.59 -0.62 3.85
CA MET A 106 7.15 -1.87 4.38
C MET A 106 8.02 -1.61 5.61
N CYS A 107 8.84 -0.56 5.61
CA CYS A 107 9.64 -0.18 6.78
C CYS A 107 8.77 0.10 8.01
N PHE A 108 7.66 0.82 7.85
CA PHE A 108 6.71 1.07 8.95
C PHE A 108 6.08 -0.23 9.46
N VAL A 109 5.64 -1.11 8.57
CA VAL A 109 5.01 -2.39 8.94
C VAL A 109 6.00 -3.30 9.69
N LEU A 110 7.24 -3.44 9.20
CA LEU A 110 8.27 -4.24 9.86
C LEU A 110 8.65 -3.67 11.23
N ARG A 111 8.75 -2.35 11.36
CA ARG A 111 9.05 -1.70 12.63
C ARG A 111 7.93 -1.93 13.64
N PHE A 112 6.67 -1.82 13.21
CA PHE A 112 5.51 -2.04 14.06
C PHE A 112 5.45 -3.48 14.59
N LEU A 113 5.72 -4.49 13.76
CA LEU A 113 5.78 -5.88 14.21
C LEU A 113 6.91 -6.16 15.19
N SER A 114 8.04 -5.49 15.02
CA SER A 114 9.17 -5.61 15.96
C SER A 114 8.80 -5.13 17.36
N LEU A 115 7.90 -4.14 17.46
CA LEU A 115 7.43 -3.59 18.74
C LEU A 115 6.34 -4.47 19.40
N ARG A 116 5.52 -5.17 18.60
CA ARG A 116 4.46 -6.05 19.11
C ARG A 116 4.99 -7.41 19.61
N ARG A 117 6.28 -7.69 19.44
CA ARG A 117 6.89 -8.99 19.75
C ARG A 117 7.28 -9.19 21.22
N GLU A 118 6.93 -8.26 22.12
CA GLU A 118 6.92 -8.54 23.56
C GLU A 118 5.73 -9.48 23.82
N PRO A 119 5.97 -10.77 24.16
CA PRO A 119 4.88 -11.64 24.56
C PRO A 119 4.27 -11.03 25.83
N ALA A 120 2.95 -10.91 25.86
CA ALA A 120 2.26 -10.69 27.12
C ALA A 120 2.71 -11.83 28.05
N GLY A 121 3.62 -11.50 28.97
CA GLY A 121 4.02 -12.40 30.03
C GLY A 121 2.76 -12.73 30.82
N GLU A 122 2.21 -13.90 30.54
CA GLU A 122 1.18 -14.54 31.33
C GLU A 122 1.79 -14.77 32.71
N LYS A 123 1.63 -13.76 33.58
CA LYS A 123 1.89 -13.91 35.00
C LYS A 123 0.75 -14.77 35.53
N LEU A 124 1.10 -16.04 35.77
CA LEU A 124 0.39 -17.02 36.59
C LEU A 124 -0.20 -16.41 37.86
#